data_AF-A0A0G0MEP5-F1
#
_entry.id   AF-A0A0G0MEP5-F1
#
_cell.length_a   1.000
_cell.length_b   1.000
_cell.length_c   1.000
_cell.angle_alpha   90.00
_cell.angle_beta   90.00
_cell.angle_gamma   90.00
#
_symmetry.space_group_name_H-M   'P 1'
#
loop_
_entity.id
_entity.type
_entity.pdbx_description
1 polymer ?
#
loop_
_entity_poly.entity_id
_entity_poly.type
_entity_poly.pdbx_seq_one_letter_code
_entity_poly.pdbx_strand_id
1 'polypeptide(L)'
;MSVTPRLEDFDHTIHDSRGIVGVKDGIEYPVSKEEWDKAHPEHRNTGCKECTFVQDKDTLLTFIVPREAKEGATKEPKDCGIFTMPGWTGHSHFYLFKCVECGKVTVDYPHGYHGPYWYLRCDDCECTFDLSSSKFRSIYKDNNGFVPKFIEEIGGWLKRQLALLRR
;
A
#
# COMPACT_ATOMS: atom_id res chain seq x y z
N MET A 1 -8.70 7.60 -36.11
CA MET A 1 -7.50 7.37 -35.27
C MET A 1 -7.85 7.92 -33.90
N SER A 2 -7.97 7.09 -32.85
CA SER A 2 -8.22 7.62 -31.51
C SER A 2 -6.93 8.27 -31.02
N VAL A 3 -6.96 9.59 -30.89
CA VAL A 3 -5.86 10.34 -30.29
C VAL A 3 -5.97 10.11 -28.79
N THR A 4 -4.97 9.49 -28.19
CA THR A 4 -4.86 9.44 -26.72
C THR A 4 -4.79 10.89 -26.22
N PRO A 5 -5.70 11.32 -25.32
CA PRO A 5 -5.67 12.68 -24.79
C PRO A 5 -4.33 12.97 -24.10
N ARG A 6 -3.86 14.23 -24.16
CA ARG A 6 -2.70 14.65 -23.38
C ARG A 6 -3.15 14.90 -21.94
N LEU A 7 -2.20 14.90 -21.00
CA LEU A 7 -2.50 15.07 -19.57
C LEU A 7 -3.29 16.33 -19.24
N GLU A 8 -2.98 17.42 -19.94
CA GLU A 8 -3.67 18.72 -19.84
C GLU A 8 -5.09 18.72 -20.45
N ASP A 9 -5.45 17.69 -21.21
CA ASP A 9 -6.75 17.56 -21.86
C ASP A 9 -7.75 16.72 -21.04
N PHE A 10 -7.36 16.22 -19.86
CA PHE A 10 -8.25 15.47 -18.95
C PHE A 10 -9.13 16.43 -18.13
N ASP A 11 -10.40 16.07 -17.95
CA ASP A 11 -11.34 16.81 -17.10
C ASP A 11 -10.92 16.74 -15.63
N HIS A 12 -10.41 15.58 -15.22
CA HIS A 12 -9.81 15.31 -13.91
C HIS A 12 -8.97 14.03 -13.95
N THR A 13 -8.23 13.77 -12.88
CA THR A 13 -7.46 12.53 -12.70
C THR A 13 -7.88 11.79 -11.43
N ILE A 14 -8.01 10.48 -11.53
CA ILE A 14 -8.25 9.56 -10.41
C ILE A 14 -6.90 8.92 -10.05
N HIS A 15 -6.58 8.92 -8.76
CA HIS A 15 -5.37 8.31 -8.23
C HIS A 15 -5.77 7.24 -7.22
N ASP A 16 -5.55 5.96 -7.55
CA ASP A 16 -5.91 4.86 -6.67
C ASP A 16 -4.85 3.74 -6.63
N SER A 17 -5.16 2.68 -5.92
CA SER A 17 -4.32 1.47 -5.76
C SER A 17 -3.77 0.85 -7.05
N ARG A 18 -4.40 1.12 -8.18
CA ARG A 18 -4.10 0.58 -9.50
C ARG A 18 -3.24 1.53 -10.34
N GLY A 19 -3.00 2.75 -9.86
CA GLY A 19 -2.20 3.77 -10.54
C GLY A 19 -2.97 5.07 -10.77
N ILE A 20 -2.53 5.82 -11.78
CA ILE A 20 -3.11 7.11 -12.16
C ILE A 20 -3.98 6.89 -13.40
N VAL A 21 -5.20 7.44 -13.39
CA VAL A 21 -6.14 7.39 -14.50
C VAL A 21 -6.59 8.81 -14.83
N GLY A 22 -6.41 9.23 -16.08
CA GLY A 22 -7.00 10.46 -16.60
C GLY A 22 -8.42 10.20 -17.08
N VAL A 23 -9.36 11.10 -16.77
CA VAL A 23 -10.75 11.00 -17.23
C VAL A 23 -11.02 12.13 -18.21
N LYS A 24 -11.53 11.80 -19.39
CA LYS A 24 -11.98 12.77 -20.39
C LYS A 24 -13.30 12.31 -21.01
N ASP A 25 -14.30 13.18 -21.01
CA ASP A 25 -15.64 12.90 -21.55
C ASP A 25 -16.25 11.60 -20.94
N GLY A 26 -15.91 11.33 -19.67
CA GLY A 26 -16.33 10.12 -18.95
C GLY A 26 -15.59 8.83 -19.34
N ILE A 27 -14.54 8.91 -20.16
CA ILE A 27 -13.70 7.77 -20.56
C ILE A 27 -12.41 7.80 -19.74
N GLU A 28 -12.05 6.65 -19.17
CA GLU A 28 -10.83 6.44 -18.39
C GLU A 28 -9.64 6.06 -19.27
N TYR A 29 -8.51 6.73 -19.05
CA TYR A 29 -7.25 6.50 -19.74
C TYR A 29 -6.15 6.23 -18.72
N PRO A 30 -5.49 5.07 -18.73
CA PRO A 30 -4.37 4.81 -17.83
C PRO A 30 -3.22 5.78 -18.13
N VAL A 31 -2.65 6.35 -17.08
CA VAL A 31 -1.51 7.27 -17.15
C VAL A 31 -0.32 6.60 -16.46
N SER A 32 0.81 6.50 -17.17
CA SER A 32 2.03 5.98 -16.56
C SER A 32 2.63 6.99 -15.56
N LYS A 33 3.38 6.48 -14.59
CA LYS A 33 4.09 7.33 -13.62
C LYS A 33 5.10 8.25 -14.32
N GLU A 34 5.82 7.76 -15.33
CA GLU A 34 6.77 8.58 -16.08
C GLU A 34 6.09 9.74 -16.84
N GLU A 35 4.91 9.50 -17.41
CA GLU A 35 4.15 10.55 -18.10
C GLU A 35 3.66 11.62 -17.11
N TRP A 36 3.14 11.19 -15.97
CA TRP A 36 2.69 12.10 -14.91
C TRP A 36 3.82 12.99 -14.40
N ASP A 37 4.96 12.39 -14.04
CA ASP A 37 6.13 13.10 -13.50
C ASP A 37 6.73 14.10 -14.51
N LYS A 38 6.63 13.80 -15.81
CA LYS A 38 7.09 14.70 -16.88
C LYS A 38 6.20 15.93 -17.03
N ALA A 39 4.90 15.79 -16.89
CA ALA A 39 3.93 16.88 -17.03
C ALA A 39 3.88 17.79 -15.80
N HIS A 40 4.30 17.30 -14.65
CA HIS A 40 4.20 17.97 -13.36
C HIS A 40 5.59 18.17 -12.71
N PRO A 41 6.52 18.92 -13.34
CA PRO A 41 7.89 19.07 -12.83
C PRO A 41 7.99 19.82 -11.49
N GLU A 42 6.99 20.60 -11.10
CA GLU A 42 6.86 21.24 -9.79
C GLU A 42 6.77 20.20 -8.67
N HIS A 43 6.16 19.05 -8.95
CA HIS A 43 6.12 17.87 -8.09
C HIS A 43 7.49 17.17 -7.97
N ARG A 44 8.51 17.60 -8.70
CA ARG A 44 9.84 16.97 -8.67
C ARG A 44 10.69 17.36 -7.46
N ASN A 45 10.44 18.53 -6.86
CA ASN A 45 11.35 19.13 -5.86
C ASN A 45 10.68 19.70 -4.59
N THR A 46 9.35 19.80 -4.51
CA THR A 46 8.65 20.28 -3.31
C THR A 46 8.00 19.10 -2.58
N GLY A 47 8.74 18.42 -1.70
CA GLY A 47 8.26 17.26 -0.93
C GLY A 47 9.21 16.07 -1.00
N CYS A 48 8.96 15.02 -0.22
CA CYS A 48 9.76 13.80 -0.30
C CYS A 48 9.70 13.22 -1.72
N LYS A 49 10.86 12.95 -2.33
CA LYS A 49 10.99 12.44 -3.72
C LYS A 49 10.34 11.07 -3.96
N GLU A 50 9.96 10.37 -2.89
CA GLU A 50 9.25 9.09 -2.92
C GLU A 50 7.73 9.25 -2.83
N CYS A 51 7.25 10.45 -2.46
CA CYS A 51 5.85 10.74 -2.22
C CYS A 51 5.30 11.78 -3.18
N THR A 52 4.83 11.27 -4.32
CA THR A 52 4.02 12.02 -5.30
C THR A 52 2.77 12.64 -4.66
N PHE A 53 2.32 12.12 -3.50
CA PHE A 53 1.03 12.41 -2.89
C PHE A 53 1.00 13.52 -1.82
N VAL A 54 2.15 13.96 -1.29
CA VAL A 54 2.20 14.99 -0.20
C VAL A 54 2.26 16.41 -0.76
N GLN A 55 2.19 16.56 -2.08
CA GLN A 55 2.55 17.80 -2.77
C GLN A 55 1.35 18.70 -3.06
N ASP A 56 0.15 18.14 -3.02
CA ASP A 56 -1.09 18.89 -3.13
C ASP A 56 -1.84 18.86 -1.80
N LYS A 57 -1.79 19.99 -1.09
CA LYS A 57 -2.41 20.18 0.22
C LYS A 57 -3.92 20.42 0.14
N ASP A 58 -4.40 20.76 -1.07
CA ASP A 58 -5.79 21.12 -1.34
C ASP A 58 -6.58 19.91 -1.86
N THR A 59 -5.90 18.89 -2.37
CA THR A 59 -6.53 17.64 -2.82
C THR A 59 -6.80 16.70 -1.64
N LEU A 60 -8.03 16.76 -1.12
CA LEU A 60 -8.63 15.73 -0.28
C LEU A 60 -8.79 14.42 -1.08
N LEU A 61 -7.73 13.61 -1.13
CA LEU A 61 -7.80 12.26 -1.70
C LEU A 61 -8.63 11.36 -0.77
N THR A 62 -9.92 11.23 -1.08
CA THR A 62 -10.77 10.25 -0.41
C THR A 62 -10.53 8.90 -1.05
N PHE A 63 -9.86 8.00 -0.32
CA PHE A 63 -9.57 6.67 -0.82
C PHE A 63 -10.85 5.83 -0.96
N ILE A 64 -11.11 5.32 -2.16
CA ILE A 64 -12.18 4.36 -2.44
C ILE A 64 -11.53 3.03 -2.79
N VAL A 65 -11.51 2.07 -1.87
CA VAL A 65 -11.26 0.66 -2.23
C VAL A 65 -12.41 0.19 -3.10
N PRO A 66 -12.17 -0.28 -4.34
CA PRO A 66 -13.22 -0.86 -5.18
C PRO A 66 -13.95 -1.99 -4.46
N ARG A 67 -15.25 -2.11 -4.73
CA ARG A 67 -16.10 -3.11 -4.07
C ARG A 67 -15.58 -4.53 -4.28
N GLU A 68 -15.11 -4.82 -5.49
CA GLU A 68 -14.59 -6.12 -5.90
C GLU A 68 -13.35 -6.50 -5.08
N ALA A 69 -12.49 -5.52 -4.79
CA ALA A 69 -11.32 -5.73 -3.93
C ALA A 69 -11.74 -6.03 -2.48
N LYS A 70 -12.76 -5.34 -1.96
CA LYS A 70 -13.33 -5.64 -0.62
C LYS A 70 -13.95 -7.03 -0.56
N GLU A 71 -14.71 -7.42 -1.58
CA GLU A 71 -15.36 -8.74 -1.65
C GLU A 71 -14.33 -9.88 -1.76
N GLY A 72 -13.22 -9.63 -2.45
CA GLY A 72 -12.10 -10.57 -2.55
C GLY A 72 -11.12 -10.55 -1.36
N ALA A 73 -11.35 -9.73 -0.33
CA ALA A 73 -10.42 -9.60 0.78
C ALA A 73 -10.34 -10.89 1.61
N THR A 74 -9.11 -11.29 1.95
CA THR A 74 -8.84 -12.48 2.76
C THR A 74 -8.16 -12.10 4.08
N LYS A 75 -7.86 -13.09 4.92
CA LYS A 75 -7.08 -12.87 6.15
C LYS A 75 -5.61 -12.49 5.87
N GLU A 76 -5.13 -12.70 4.64
CA GLU A 76 -3.78 -12.30 4.26
C GLU A 76 -3.79 -10.87 3.71
N PRO A 77 -2.94 -9.97 4.23
CA PRO A 77 -2.83 -8.61 3.74
C PRO A 77 -2.42 -8.55 2.28
N LYS A 78 -3.20 -7.79 1.50
CA LYS A 78 -2.93 -7.52 0.09
C LYS A 78 -2.60 -6.05 -0.07
N ASP A 79 -1.46 -5.77 -0.70
CA ASP A 79 -1.06 -4.41 -1.04
C ASP A 79 -2.16 -3.75 -1.88
N CYS A 80 -2.57 -2.56 -1.46
CA CYS A 80 -3.42 -1.68 -2.22
C CYS A 80 -2.69 -0.38 -2.57
N GLY A 81 -1.39 -0.25 -2.36
CA GLY A 81 -0.61 0.90 -2.80
C GLY A 81 -0.54 2.02 -1.77
N ILE A 82 0.04 3.15 -2.18
CA ILE A 82 0.36 4.28 -1.29
C ILE A 82 -0.75 5.31 -1.38
N PHE A 83 -1.29 5.73 -0.23
CA PHE A 83 -2.35 6.75 -0.15
C PHE A 83 -1.99 7.89 0.77
N THR A 84 -2.70 9.01 0.59
CA THR A 84 -2.76 10.11 1.57
C THR A 84 -4.17 10.14 2.15
N MET A 85 -4.26 10.30 3.47
CA MET A 85 -5.53 10.49 4.18
C MET A 85 -5.49 11.83 4.92
N PRO A 86 -6.62 12.46 5.25
CA PRO A 86 -6.63 13.65 6.09
C PRO A 86 -5.87 13.41 7.39
N GLY A 87 -4.82 14.20 7.64
CA GLY A 87 -3.95 14.06 8.82
C GLY A 87 -2.87 12.98 8.71
N TRP A 88 -2.74 12.28 7.58
CA TRP A 88 -1.68 11.31 7.31
C TRP A 88 -0.67 11.87 6.31
N THR A 89 0.60 11.96 6.73
CA THR A 89 1.75 12.27 5.86
C THR A 89 2.78 11.15 6.01
N GLY A 90 2.71 10.12 5.16
CA GLY A 90 3.59 8.95 5.26
C GLY A 90 3.80 8.24 3.94
N HIS A 91 4.92 7.51 3.83
CA HIS A 91 5.36 6.81 2.61
C HIS A 91 4.91 5.34 2.58
N SER A 92 4.07 4.94 3.53
CA SER A 92 3.72 3.54 3.68
C SER A 92 2.67 3.12 2.66
N HIS A 93 2.88 1.94 2.08
CA HIS A 93 1.84 1.19 1.43
C HIS A 93 0.75 0.83 2.43
N PHE A 94 -0.48 0.83 1.96
CA PHE A 94 -1.63 0.35 2.67
C PHE A 94 -1.97 -1.06 2.20
N TYR A 95 -2.58 -1.81 3.10
CA TYR A 95 -2.89 -3.21 2.92
C TYR A 95 -4.35 -3.47 3.29
N LEU A 96 -5.06 -4.14 2.39
CA LEU A 96 -6.42 -4.60 2.58
C LEU A 96 -6.41 -6.02 3.15
N PHE A 97 -7.12 -6.25 4.24
CA PHE A 97 -7.25 -7.57 4.88
C PHE A 97 -8.56 -7.72 5.64
N LYS A 98 -8.94 -8.96 5.94
CA LYS A 98 -10.07 -9.30 6.81
C LYS A 98 -9.56 -9.58 8.22
N CYS A 99 -9.94 -8.78 9.23
CA CYS A 99 -9.50 -9.02 10.61
C CYS A 99 -9.92 -10.42 11.06
N VAL A 100 -9.00 -11.12 11.70
CA VAL A 100 -9.21 -12.51 12.15
C VAL A 100 -10.19 -12.61 13.32
N GLU A 101 -10.30 -11.54 14.12
CA GLU A 101 -11.17 -11.46 15.30
C GLU A 101 -12.61 -11.07 14.91
N CYS A 102 -12.82 -9.90 14.29
CA CYS A 102 -14.16 -9.40 14.00
C CYS A 102 -14.69 -9.72 12.59
N GLY A 103 -13.82 -10.20 11.69
CA GLY A 103 -14.20 -10.55 10.33
C GLY A 103 -14.49 -9.36 9.41
N LYS A 104 -14.33 -8.11 9.86
CA LYS A 104 -14.48 -6.93 9.00
C LYS A 104 -13.30 -6.78 8.06
N VAL A 105 -13.56 -6.17 6.91
CA VAL A 105 -12.53 -5.82 5.92
C VAL A 105 -11.97 -4.47 6.32
N THR A 106 -10.68 -4.43 6.60
CA THR A 106 -9.93 -3.26 7.04
C THR A 106 -8.87 -2.92 6.01
N VAL A 107 -8.56 -1.62 5.91
CA VAL A 107 -7.37 -1.10 5.24
C VAL A 107 -6.49 -0.46 6.30
N ASP A 108 -5.22 -0.81 6.31
CA ASP A 108 -4.26 -0.21 7.24
C ASP A 108 -2.84 -0.21 6.67
N TYR A 109 -1.95 0.59 7.25
CA TYR A 109 -0.52 0.62 6.88
C TYR A 109 0.34 0.00 7.99
N PRO A 110 1.57 -0.45 7.69
CA PRO A 110 2.45 -1.03 8.70
C PRO A 110 2.79 -0.02 9.81
N HIS A 111 2.41 -0.33 11.04
CA HIS A 111 2.72 0.46 12.21
C HIS A 111 4.06 0.07 12.82
N GLY A 112 4.71 1.05 13.44
CA GLY A 112 6.01 0.87 14.10
C GLY A 112 5.96 -0.09 15.29
N TYR A 113 7.00 -0.91 15.37
CA TYR A 113 7.53 -1.70 16.50
C TYR A 113 6.59 -2.02 17.66
N HIS A 114 5.76 -3.05 17.50
CA HIS A 114 5.36 -3.88 18.63
C HIS A 114 6.48 -4.89 18.91
N GLY A 115 7.53 -4.44 19.60
CA GLY A 115 8.80 -5.17 19.67
C GLY A 115 9.61 -5.01 18.36
N PRO A 116 10.35 -6.01 17.86
CA PRO A 116 11.12 -5.87 16.63
C PRO A 116 10.28 -5.96 15.34
N TYR A 117 8.94 -6.00 15.45
CA TYR A 117 8.00 -6.23 14.33
C TYR A 117 7.12 -5.05 14.01
N TRP A 118 6.79 -4.96 12.73
CA TRP A 118 5.63 -4.21 12.29
C TRP A 118 4.35 -5.04 12.45
N TYR A 119 3.24 -4.32 12.48
CA TYR A 119 1.92 -4.91 12.53
C TYR A 119 0.95 -4.05 11.71
N LEU A 120 -0.17 -4.66 11.32
CA LEU A 120 -1.37 -3.94 10.89
C LEU A 120 -2.38 -3.98 12.04
N ARG A 121 -3.35 -3.07 12.05
CA ARG A 121 -4.36 -2.92 13.09
C ARG A 121 -5.73 -2.85 12.43
N CYS A 122 -6.69 -3.59 12.99
CA CYS A 122 -8.08 -3.43 12.63
C CYS A 122 -8.59 -2.09 13.17
N ASP A 123 -9.20 -1.27 12.31
CA ASP A 123 -9.82 0.00 12.68
C ASP A 123 -11.07 -0.17 13.56
N ASP A 124 -11.72 -1.33 13.49
CA ASP A 124 -12.97 -1.59 14.22
C ASP A 124 -12.77 -2.17 15.63
N CYS A 125 -12.06 -3.30 15.72
CA CYS A 125 -11.86 -3.99 17.01
C CYS A 125 -10.43 -3.84 17.55
N GLU A 126 -9.60 -3.05 16.87
CA GLU A 126 -8.22 -2.74 17.27
C GLU A 126 -7.28 -3.95 17.33
N CYS A 127 -7.72 -5.12 16.83
CA CYS A 127 -6.93 -6.35 16.71
C CYS A 127 -5.65 -6.07 15.92
N THR A 128 -4.49 -6.51 16.42
CA THR A 128 -3.22 -6.38 15.68
C THR A 128 -2.94 -7.63 14.88
N PHE A 129 -2.60 -7.46 13.61
CA PHE A 129 -2.09 -8.50 12.73
C PHE A 129 -0.56 -8.44 12.69
N ASP A 130 0.07 -9.49 13.22
CA ASP A 130 1.52 -9.58 13.37
C ASP A 130 2.22 -9.87 12.01
N LEU A 131 3.23 -9.06 11.67
CA LEU A 131 4.04 -9.20 10.47
C LEU A 131 5.43 -9.80 10.74
N SER A 132 5.61 -10.56 11.82
CA SER A 132 6.89 -11.21 12.17
C SER A 132 7.26 -12.39 11.27
N SER A 133 6.29 -12.91 10.51
CA SER A 133 6.51 -14.06 9.62
C SER A 133 7.26 -13.67 8.35
N SER A 134 8.19 -14.53 7.90
CA SER A 134 8.96 -14.33 6.66
C SER A 134 8.11 -14.25 5.40
N LYS A 135 6.86 -14.72 5.43
CA LYS A 135 5.91 -14.55 4.32
C LYS A 135 5.56 -13.09 4.05
N PHE A 136 5.73 -12.20 5.03
CA PHE A 136 5.46 -10.76 4.89
C PHE A 136 6.70 -9.93 4.63
N ARG A 137 7.81 -10.56 4.21
CA ARG A 137 9.05 -9.85 3.91
C ARG A 137 8.90 -8.77 2.83
N SER A 138 8.02 -8.97 1.85
CA SER A 138 7.74 -7.95 0.83
C SER A 138 7.25 -6.65 1.46
N ILE A 139 6.34 -6.74 2.43
CA ILE A 139 5.79 -5.57 3.14
C ILE A 139 6.92 -4.70 3.76
N TYR A 140 7.92 -5.30 4.40
CA TYR A 140 9.06 -4.54 4.93
C TYR A 140 9.88 -3.87 3.82
N LYS A 141 10.11 -4.56 2.70
CA LYS A 141 10.86 -4.01 1.57
C LYS A 141 10.13 -2.86 0.90
N ASP A 142 8.83 -3.02 0.67
CA ASP A 142 7.98 -2.07 -0.06
C ASP A 142 7.81 -0.76 0.72
N ASN A 143 7.99 -0.78 2.04
CA ASN A 143 7.85 0.37 2.93
C ASN A 143 9.19 0.89 3.47
N ASN A 144 10.31 0.62 2.79
CA ASN A 144 11.65 1.06 3.18
C ASN A 144 12.05 0.71 4.63
N GLY A 145 11.50 -0.40 5.14
CA GLY A 145 11.70 -0.86 6.51
C GLY A 145 12.95 -1.70 6.70
N PHE A 146 13.50 -1.65 7.91
CA PHE A 146 14.48 -2.64 8.37
C PHE A 146 13.81 -4.01 8.43
N VAL A 147 14.30 -4.98 7.64
CA VAL A 147 13.88 -6.39 7.75
C VAL A 147 14.63 -7.02 8.92
N PRO A 148 13.95 -7.42 10.02
CA PRO A 148 14.64 -8.00 11.16
C PRO A 148 15.37 -9.30 10.79
N LYS A 149 16.66 -9.40 11.14
CA LYS A 149 17.52 -10.55 10.79
C LYS A 149 16.96 -11.91 11.25
N PHE A 150 16.30 -11.98 12.41
CA PHE A 150 15.81 -13.25 12.93
C PHE A 150 14.57 -13.80 12.14
N ILE A 151 13.91 -13.00 11.28
CA ILE A 151 12.91 -13.49 10.30
C ILE A 151 13.57 -14.48 9.31
N GLU A 152 14.86 -14.34 9.04
CA GLU A 152 15.65 -15.29 8.26
C GLU A 152 16.07 -16.52 9.09
N GLU A 153 16.28 -16.35 10.41
CA GLU A 153 16.87 -17.36 11.29
C GLU A 153 15.86 -18.37 11.85
N ILE A 154 14.60 -17.99 12.11
CA ILE A 154 13.55 -18.92 12.57
C ILE A 154 13.26 -19.98 11.51
N GLY A 155 13.28 -19.62 10.22
CA GLY A 155 13.14 -20.60 9.14
C GLY A 155 14.25 -21.66 9.17
N GLY A 156 15.46 -21.27 9.58
CA GLY A 156 16.58 -22.20 9.79
C GLY A 156 16.45 -23.02 11.07
N TRP A 157 16.07 -22.40 12.19
CA TRP A 157 15.93 -23.09 13.48
C TRP A 157 14.78 -24.10 13.48
N LEU A 158 13.61 -23.74 12.93
CA LEU A 158 12.45 -24.62 12.82
C LEU A 158 12.72 -25.79 11.85
N LYS A 159 13.40 -25.55 10.72
CA LYS A 159 13.86 -26.63 9.81
C LYS A 159 14.82 -27.59 10.51
N ARG A 160 15.74 -27.08 11.35
CA ARG A 160 16.67 -27.90 12.14
C ARG A 160 15.94 -28.74 13.19
N GLN A 161 14.97 -28.17 13.91
CA GLN A 161 14.16 -28.90 14.88
C GLN A 161 13.30 -29.99 14.21
N LEU A 162 12.66 -29.70 13.09
CA LEU A 162 11.88 -30.68 12.33
C LEU A 162 12.73 -31.80 11.71
N ALA A 163 13.98 -31.51 11.34
CA ALA A 163 14.93 -32.53 10.88
C ALA A 163 15.42 -33.45 12.02
N LEU A 164 15.52 -32.92 13.25
CA LEU A 164 15.87 -33.69 14.44
C LEU A 164 14.72 -34.60 14.91
N LEU A 165 13.47 -34.20 14.71
CA LEU A 165 12.27 -35.00 15.02
C LEU A 165 11.94 -36.09 13.99
N ARG A 166 12.67 -36.14 12.86
CA ARG A 166 12.53 -37.15 11.79
C ARG A 166 13.62 -38.24 11.83
N ARG A 167 14.46 -38.24 12.87
CA ARG A 167 15.38 -39.33 13.21
C ARG A 167 14.84 -40.08 14.40
#